data_AF-A0A7X7NY80-F1
#
_entry.id   AF-A0A7X7NY80-F1
#
_cell.length_a   1.000
_cell.length_b   1.000
_cell.length_c   1.000
_cell.angle_alpha   90.00
_cell.angle_beta   90.00
_cell.angle_gamma   90.00
#
_symmetry.space_group_name_H-M   'P 1'
#
loop_
_entity.id
_entity.type
_entity.pdbx_description
1 polymer ?
#
loop_
_entity_poly.entity_id
_entity_poly.type
_entity_poly.pdbx_seq_one_letter_code
_entity_poly.pdbx_strand_id
1 'polypeptide(L)'
;MGIRANAYFFLMLAVVFTVYSQLILKWQMKDAISMNTVPHITKLLVMLLTNPWLLSAFFAAFLTALVWMIVLANLDLSYAYPLFIGILFICLNILGFIIFKEDVNCTRVFSLLLILAGIIIGTR
;
A
#
# COMPACT_ATOMS: atom_id res chain seq x y z
N MET A 1 2.01 22.89 18.56
CA MET A 1 1.21 22.67 17.33
C MET A 1 2.01 22.09 16.15
N GLY A 2 3.31 22.37 15.98
CA GLY A 2 4.09 21.90 14.81
C GLY A 2 4.38 20.39 14.73
N ILE A 3 4.47 19.67 15.86
CA ILE A 3 4.87 18.25 15.88
C ILE A 3 3.78 17.35 15.27
N ARG A 4 2.50 17.63 15.54
CA ARG A 4 1.37 16.87 14.99
C ARG A 4 1.19 17.08 13.49
N ALA A 5 1.44 18.29 12.97
CA ALA A 5 1.37 18.56 11.54
C ALA A 5 2.40 17.74 10.75
N ASN A 6 3.61 17.58 11.29
CA ASN A 6 4.66 16.77 10.69
C ASN A 6 4.26 15.28 10.64
N ALA A 7 3.52 14.77 11.64
CA ALA A 7 3.07 13.38 11.67
C ALA A 7 2.11 13.03 10.52
N TYR A 8 1.20 13.93 10.15
CA TYR A 8 0.31 13.73 8.99
C TYR A 8 1.06 13.72 7.66
N PHE A 9 2.10 14.55 7.54
CA PHE A 9 2.98 14.53 6.37
C PHE A 9 3.69 13.18 6.25
N PHE A 10 4.25 12.66 7.34
CA PHE A 10 4.86 11.32 7.36
C PHE A 10 3.84 10.22 7.08
N LEU A 11 2.59 10.34 7.55
CA LEU A 11 1.53 9.39 7.23
C LEU A 11 1.28 9.36 5.72
N MET A 12 1.12 10.52 5.08
CA MET A 12 0.96 10.59 3.62
C MET A 12 2.18 10.02 2.88
N LEU A 13 3.39 10.29 3.36
CA LEU A 13 4.60 9.74 2.77
C LEU A 13 4.64 8.20 2.87
N ALA A 14 4.25 7.63 4.01
CA ALA A 14 4.12 6.18 4.18
C ALA A 14 3.07 5.60 3.23
N VAL A 15 1.94 6.28 3.03
CA VAL A 15 0.91 5.85 2.06
C VAL A 15 1.51 5.79 0.66
N VAL A 16 2.20 6.83 0.21
CA VAL A 16 2.80 6.89 -1.13
C VAL A 16 3.79 5.74 -1.36
N PHE A 17 4.70 5.51 -0.41
CA PHE A 17 5.66 4.40 -0.51
C PHE A 17 4.99 3.03 -0.51
N THR A 18 3.95 2.84 0.31
CA THR A 18 3.19 1.59 0.33
C THR A 18 2.48 1.36 -0.99
N VAL A 19 1.81 2.37 -1.52
CA VAL A 19 1.09 2.29 -2.80
C VAL A 19 2.07 1.94 -3.92
N TYR A 20 3.19 2.64 -4.02
CA TYR A 20 4.25 2.35 -4.99
C TYR A 20 4.72 0.89 -4.88
N SER A 21 5.06 0.44 -3.67
CA SER A 21 5.52 -0.92 -3.41
C SER A 21 4.50 -1.96 -3.89
N GLN A 22 3.25 -1.82 -3.48
CA GLN A 22 2.16 -2.75 -3.82
C GLN A 22 1.89 -2.80 -5.33
N LEU A 23 1.90 -1.64 -6.01
CA LEU A 23 1.68 -1.59 -7.45
C LEU A 23 2.80 -2.26 -8.23
N ILE A 24 4.07 -2.03 -7.86
CA ILE A 24 5.19 -2.68 -8.55
C ILE A 24 5.20 -4.18 -8.31
N LEU A 25 4.94 -4.63 -7.07
CA LEU A 25 4.85 -6.06 -6.77
C LEU A 25 3.77 -6.72 -7.64
N LYS A 26 2.59 -6.11 -7.72
CA LYS A 26 1.50 -6.60 -8.58
C LYS A 26 1.90 -6.66 -10.05
N TRP A 27 2.55 -5.61 -10.56
CA TRP A 27 3.01 -5.56 -11.94
C TRP A 27 4.03 -6.67 -12.24
N GLN A 28 5.06 -6.83 -11.40
CA GLN A 28 6.12 -7.81 -11.61
C GLN A 28 5.63 -9.26 -11.41
N MET A 29 4.68 -9.48 -10.49
CA MET A 29 4.14 -10.82 -10.25
C MET A 29 3.21 -11.28 -11.36
N LYS A 30 2.53 -10.36 -12.07
CA LYS A 30 1.70 -10.73 -13.23
C LYS A 30 2.50 -11.46 -14.30
N ASP A 31 3.74 -11.02 -14.55
CA ASP A 31 4.62 -11.63 -15.54
C ASP A 31 5.24 -12.94 -15.02
N ALA A 32 5.48 -13.05 -13.71
CA ALA A 32 6.12 -14.21 -13.07
C ALA A 32 5.26 -15.49 -13.07
N ILE A 33 3.94 -15.36 -12.91
CA ILE A 33 2.98 -16.47 -12.68
C ILE A 33 2.62 -17.23 -13.98
N SER A 34 2.91 -16.66 -15.16
CA SER A 34 2.57 -17.29 -16.45
C SER A 34 3.34 -18.58 -16.79
N MET A 35 4.28 -19.03 -15.95
CA MET A 35 5.19 -20.13 -16.28
C MET A 35 5.13 -21.27 -15.25
N ASN A 36 4.47 -22.36 -15.66
CA ASN A 36 3.98 -23.45 -14.84
C ASN A 36 5.03 -24.53 -14.46
N THR A 37 6.34 -24.23 -14.49
CA THR A 37 7.38 -25.29 -14.60
C THR A 37 8.51 -25.27 -13.56
N VAL A 38 8.57 -24.32 -12.64
CA VAL A 38 9.66 -24.24 -11.62
C VAL A 38 9.06 -24.14 -10.21
N PRO A 39 9.68 -24.75 -9.17
CA PRO A 39 9.29 -24.48 -7.79
C PRO A 39 9.24 -22.97 -7.53
N HIS A 40 8.04 -22.47 -7.23
CA HIS A 40 7.73 -21.03 -7.25
C HIS A 40 8.63 -20.18 -6.35
N ILE A 41 9.13 -20.74 -5.25
CA ILE A 41 9.92 -20.01 -4.26
C ILE A 41 11.32 -19.67 -4.77
N THR A 42 12.03 -20.61 -5.38
CA THR A 42 13.41 -20.36 -5.83
C THR A 42 13.46 -19.35 -6.97
N LYS A 43 12.50 -19.41 -7.92
CA LYS A 43 12.37 -18.41 -8.99
C LYS A 43 12.02 -17.02 -8.44
N LEU A 44 11.15 -16.95 -7.42
CA LEU A 44 10.80 -15.68 -6.78
C LEU A 44 12.00 -15.07 -6.06
N LEU A 45 12.81 -15.88 -5.36
CA LEU A 45 14.08 -15.41 -4.77
C LEU A 45 15.05 -14.90 -5.84
N VAL A 46 15.21 -15.60 -6.96
CA VAL A 46 16.07 -15.15 -8.05
C VAL A 46 15.55 -13.85 -8.64
N MET A 47 14.24 -13.73 -8.91
CA MET A 47 13.63 -12.49 -9.38
C MET A 47 13.81 -11.35 -8.38
N LEU A 48 13.71 -11.59 -7.08
CA LEU A 48 13.98 -10.58 -6.06
C LEU A 48 15.41 -10.04 -6.14
N LEU A 49 16.39 -10.92 -6.36
CA LEU A 49 17.81 -10.55 -6.42
C LEU A 49 18.22 -9.94 -7.77
N THR A 50 17.52 -10.28 -8.86
CA THR A 50 17.91 -9.86 -10.22
C THR A 50 17.06 -8.73 -10.77
N ASN A 51 15.85 -8.50 -10.25
CA ASN A 51 14.94 -7.50 -10.77
C ASN A 51 15.03 -6.20 -9.95
N PRO A 52 15.59 -5.11 -10.51
CA PRO A 52 15.76 -3.85 -9.80
C PRO A 52 14.41 -3.23 -9.40
N TRP A 53 13.33 -3.49 -10.15
CA TRP A 53 12.00 -3.00 -9.80
C TRP A 53 11.47 -3.69 -8.54
N LEU A 54 11.61 -5.01 -8.45
CA LEU A 54 11.19 -5.75 -7.25
C LEU A 54 12.00 -5.26 -6.04
N LEU A 55 13.31 -5.11 -6.17
CA LEU A 55 14.16 -4.59 -5.11
C LEU A 55 13.73 -3.17 -4.68
N SER A 56 13.39 -2.30 -5.63
CA SER A 56 12.88 -0.95 -5.32
C SER A 56 11.54 -0.99 -4.56
N ALA A 57 10.66 -1.96 -4.86
CA ALA A 57 9.39 -2.13 -4.16
C ALA A 57 9.61 -2.58 -2.72
N PHE A 58 10.54 -3.51 -2.49
CA PHE A 58 10.93 -3.92 -1.14
C PHE A 58 11.63 -2.80 -0.37
N PHE A 59 12.48 -2.02 -1.03
CA PHE A 59 13.09 -0.84 -0.43
C PHE A 59 12.04 0.21 -0.03
N ALA A 60 11.04 0.46 -0.88
CA ALA A 60 9.92 1.34 -0.54
C ALA A 60 9.08 0.79 0.63
N ALA A 61 8.87 -0.53 0.71
CA ALA A 61 8.21 -1.16 1.85
C ALA A 61 9.03 -0.99 3.15
N PHE A 62 10.36 -1.10 3.06
CA PHE A 62 11.25 -0.83 4.19
C PHE A 62 11.18 0.64 4.63
N LEU A 63 11.24 1.59 3.69
CA LEU A 63 11.06 3.02 3.98
C LEU A 63 9.69 3.30 4.61
N THR A 64 8.63 2.65 4.12
CA THR A 64 7.29 2.73 4.72
C THR A 64 7.34 2.34 6.20
N ALA A 65 8.00 1.22 6.55
CA ALA A 65 8.10 0.77 7.93
C ALA A 65 8.81 1.81 8.81
N LEU A 66 9.91 2.41 8.33
CA LEU A 66 10.63 3.46 9.05
C LEU A 66 9.77 4.71 9.27
N VAL A 67 9.10 5.17 8.21
CA VAL A 67 8.22 6.35 8.29
C VAL A 67 7.03 6.06 9.20
N TRP A 68 6.48 4.85 9.16
CA TRP A 68 5.37 4.43 10.00
C TRP A 68 5.72 4.46 11.50
N MET A 69 6.96 4.12 11.87
CA MET A 69 7.42 4.26 13.26
C MET A 69 7.36 5.72 13.73
N ILE A 70 7.69 6.69 12.87
CA ILE A 70 7.59 8.13 13.17
C ILE A 70 6.12 8.53 13.34
N VAL A 71 5.22 8.01 12.51
CA VAL A 71 3.78 8.25 12.62
C VAL A 71 3.26 7.76 13.98
N LEU A 72 3.56 6.52 14.35
CA LEU A 72 3.13 5.93 15.62
C LEU A 72 3.76 6.56 16.86
N ALA A 73 4.94 7.16 16.73
CA ALA A 73 5.54 7.94 17.81
C ALA A 73 4.79 9.25 18.10
N ASN A 74 3.98 9.75 17.16
CA ASN A 74 3.34 11.06 17.24
C ASN A 74 1.80 11.02 17.20
N LEU A 75 1.20 9.91 16.78
CA LEU A 75 -0.24 9.70 16.66
C LEU A 75 -0.64 8.38 17.33
N ASP A 76 -1.81 8.39 17.95
CA ASP A 76 -2.40 7.18 18.53
C ASP A 76 -2.70 6.17 17.42
N LEU A 77 -2.35 4.91 17.65
CA LEU A 77 -2.55 3.82 16.68
C LEU A 77 -4.02 3.72 16.24
N SER A 78 -4.95 3.86 17.19
CA SER A 78 -6.40 3.84 16.94
C SER A 78 -6.88 4.95 16.00
N TYR A 79 -6.12 6.03 15.86
CA TYR A 79 -6.42 7.14 14.95
C TYR A 79 -5.65 7.02 13.63
N ALA A 80 -4.34 6.76 13.70
CA ALA A 80 -3.47 6.73 12.53
C ALA A 80 -3.78 5.54 11.60
N TYR A 81 -4.06 4.37 12.18
CA TYR A 81 -4.22 3.13 11.41
C TYR A 81 -5.48 3.12 10.53
N PRO A 82 -6.68 3.48 11.02
CA PRO A 82 -7.88 3.59 10.18
C PRO A 82 -7.68 4.60 9.05
N LEU A 83 -7.08 5.76 9.34
CA LEU A 83 -6.81 6.80 8.35
C LEU A 83 -5.83 6.31 7.27
N PHE A 84 -4.73 5.68 7.68
CA PHE A 84 -3.74 5.08 6.78
C PHE A 84 -4.36 4.05 5.83
N ILE A 85 -5.11 3.08 6.37
CA ILE A 85 -5.77 2.05 5.57
C ILE A 85 -6.82 2.64 4.63
N GLY A 86 -7.62 3.60 5.10
CA GLY A 86 -8.64 4.25 4.27
C GLY A 86 -8.04 4.88 3.03
N ILE A 87 -6.98 5.68 3.19
CA ILE A 87 -6.29 6.35 2.08
C ILE A 87 -5.61 5.32 1.18
N LEU A 88 -4.88 4.35 1.76
CA LEU A 88 -4.24 3.28 0.99
C LEU A 88 -5.24 2.56 0.09
N PHE A 89 -6.38 2.18 0.65
CA PHE A 89 -7.39 1.42 -0.06
C PHE A 89 -7.97 2.24 -1.22
N ILE A 90 -8.25 3.53 -1.03
CA ILE A 90 -8.67 4.45 -2.10
C ILE A 90 -7.61 4.52 -3.19
N CYS A 91 -6.37 4.82 -2.83
CA CYS A 91 -5.27 5.00 -3.79
C CYS A 91 -5.01 3.73 -4.60
N LEU A 92 -4.97 2.56 -3.95
CA LEU A 92 -4.75 1.28 -4.60
C LEU A 92 -5.89 0.91 -5.54
N ASN A 93 -7.14 1.21 -5.20
CA ASN A 93 -8.28 0.97 -6.09
C ASN A 93 -8.22 1.87 -7.33
N ILE A 94 -8.01 3.18 -7.14
CA ILE A 94 -7.97 4.15 -8.25
C ILE A 94 -6.79 3.85 -9.18
N LEU A 95 -5.57 3.72 -8.63
CA LEU A 95 -4.39 3.41 -9.42
C LEU A 95 -4.44 2.00 -9.99
N GLY A 96 -5.05 1.05 -9.28
CA GLY A 96 -5.30 -0.29 -9.76
C GLY A 96 -6.17 -0.31 -11.01
N PHE A 97 -7.28 0.44 -10.99
CA PHE A 97 -8.13 0.65 -12.16
C PHE A 97 -7.37 1.30 -13.33
N ILE A 98 -6.62 2.37 -13.07
CA ILE A 98 -5.93 3.12 -14.14
C ILE A 98 -4.80 2.29 -14.76
N ILE A 99 -3.96 1.66 -13.94
CA ILE A 99 -2.73 0.98 -14.38
C ILE A 99 -3.02 -0.42 -14.89
N PHE A 100 -3.83 -1.19 -14.15
CA PHE A 100 -4.09 -2.60 -14.45
C PHE A 100 -5.40 -2.84 -15.19
N LYS A 101 -6.21 -1.79 -15.40
CA LYS A 101 -7.54 -1.87 -16.05
C LYS A 101 -8.45 -2.91 -15.39
N GLU A 102 -8.37 -3.01 -14.07
CA GLU A 102 -9.20 -3.94 -13.32
C GLU A 102 -10.66 -3.48 -13.27
N ASP A 103 -11.62 -4.38 -13.45
CA ASP A 103 -13.02 -3.99 -13.37
C ASP A 103 -13.37 -3.41 -11.99
N VAL A 104 -13.84 -2.16 -12.00
CA VAL A 104 -14.37 -1.50 -10.81
C VAL A 104 -15.86 -1.78 -10.76
N ASN A 105 -16.24 -2.76 -9.93
CA ASN A 105 -17.63 -3.09 -9.70
C ASN A 105 -18.29 -2.06 -8.75
N CYS A 106 -19.56 -1.73 -8.96
CA CYS A 106 -20.38 -0.93 -8.05
C CYS A 106 -20.32 -1.45 -6.60
N THR A 107 -20.26 -2.77 -6.41
CA THR A 107 -20.10 -3.38 -5.07
C THR A 107 -18.80 -2.96 -4.39
N ARG A 108 -17.69 -2.84 -5.14
CA ARG A 108 -16.37 -2.45 -4.63
C ARG A 108 -16.36 -0.99 -4.19
N VAL A 109 -17.06 -0.12 -4.93
CA VAL A 109 -17.25 1.29 -4.54
C VAL A 109 -18.11 1.40 -3.28
N PHE A 110 -19.18 0.60 -3.18
CA PHE A 110 -20.03 0.57 -1.99
C PHE A 110 -19.25 0.10 -0.74
N SER A 111 -18.45 -0.96 -0.86
CA SER A 111 -17.57 -1.40 0.23
C SER A 111 -16.59 -0.30 0.67
N LEU A 112 -16.04 0.44 -0.29
CA LEU A 112 -15.12 1.55 -0.03
C LEU A 112 -15.80 2.67 0.76
N LEU A 113 -17.03 3.06 0.39
CA LEU A 113 -17.82 4.04 1.15
C LEU A 113 -18.11 3.55 2.57
N LEU A 114 -18.38 2.26 2.76
CA LEU A 114 -18.68 1.68 4.06
C LEU A 114 -17.46 1.65 4.99
N ILE A 115 -16.27 1.33 4.45
CA ILE A 115 -15.00 1.41 5.18
C ILE A 115 -14.73 2.86 5.60
N LEU A 116 -14.89 3.82 4.68
CA LEU A 116 -14.69 5.24 5.00
C LEU A 116 -15.67 5.75 6.06
N ALA A 117 -16.94 5.36 5.98
CA ALA A 117 -17.93 5.68 7.00
C ALA A 117 -17.53 5.09 8.37
N GLY A 118 -17.11 3.83 8.40
CA GLY A 118 -16.61 3.17 9.62
C GLY A 118 -15.41 3.88 10.23
N ILE A 119 -14.46 4.33 9.40
CA ILE A 119 -13.31 5.12 9.85
C ILE A 119 -13.81 6.44 10.47
N ILE A 120 -14.65 7.20 9.78
CA ILE A 120 -15.15 8.50 10.28
C ILE A 120 -15.87 8.35 11.62
N ILE A 121 -16.65 7.29 11.80
CA ILE A 121 -17.37 6.99 13.03
C ILE A 121 -16.41 6.56 14.14
N GLY A 122 -15.50 5.62 13.86
CA GLY A 122 -14.59 5.06 14.85
C GLY A 122 -13.45 5.98 15.27
N THR A 123 -13.22 7.07 14.53
CA THR A 123 -12.15 8.04 14.77
C THR A 123 -12.66 9.33 15.45
N ARG A 124 -13.97 9.45 15.68
CA ARG A 124 -14.61 10.53 16.47
C ARG A 124 -14.78 10.11 17.92
#